data_AF-A0A3D4ZPB5-F1
#
_entry.id   AF-A0A3D4ZPB5-F1
#
_cell.length_a   1.000
_cell.length_b   1.000
_cell.length_c   1.000
_cell.angle_alpha   90.00
_cell.angle_beta   90.00
_cell.angle_gamma   90.00
#
_symmetry.space_group_name_H-M   'P 1'
#
loop_
_entity.id
_entity.type
_entity.pdbx_description
1 polymer ?
#
loop_
_entity_poly.entity_id
_entity_poly.type
_entity_poly.pdbx_seq_one_letter_code
_entity_poly.pdbx_strand_id
1 'polypeptide(L)'
;RTDRETGCCTGCAERLISFFRTTAIFQTKQAFRSGRNACFSFCRRADSSCPGLTTPSFAILHKDLLVPFDISPKLVQKGGFLLIFDCLCRRIHAMIIWKSKIGKKGGFFMIRSISIGFNTMDVYDFVKTMYPGGNQLNTAIYAKWAGADSAYLGYFSDDVRGKHLKWVLEKNGVDLARCKVLHGQCSYAMTTLVDGNRTFHGTRKGVNAMTPIVLDQEDLAYIKGFDLVISDCYSNLDVTEIQKINDLGIPFAYDFSEEFTEDILKEYCPHVDYCFLSCNQQGGEEQIHALLRRVHSYGPKIVVGTRGAEGQIVFDGEQFYVGKAAPATVVDTMGAGDSFTCSFSVAYTDSKKIGSERVREAMDFGAKFAAKICGINGSVGDGLTYEGNLEDLYSDEDGYVYKPYKKSLGDVQAK
;
A
#
# COMPACT_ATOMS: atom_id res chain seq x y z
N ARG A 1 -10.52 -24.72 36.11
CA ARG A 1 -11.29 -23.89 37.06
C ARG A 1 -10.33 -22.80 37.57
N THR A 2 -10.59 -21.58 37.10
CA THR A 2 -9.97 -20.26 37.41
C THR A 2 -8.46 -20.08 37.21
N ASP A 3 -8.14 -19.37 36.11
CA ASP A 3 -6.98 -18.51 35.82
C ASP A 3 -5.57 -19.10 35.88
N ARG A 4 -5.19 -19.73 34.76
CA ARG A 4 -3.82 -19.77 34.23
C ARG A 4 -3.76 -18.88 32.98
N GLU A 5 -2.55 -18.43 32.68
CA GLU A 5 -2.07 -17.86 31.40
C GLU A 5 -2.09 -16.33 31.29
N THR A 6 -1.02 -15.69 31.79
CA THR A 6 -0.27 -14.60 31.12
C THR A 6 0.86 -14.13 32.04
N GLY A 7 2.08 -14.63 31.85
CA GLY A 7 3.21 -14.22 32.71
C GLY A 7 4.62 -14.54 32.22
N CYS A 8 4.84 -14.78 30.92
CA CYS A 8 6.14 -15.32 30.47
C CYS A 8 6.78 -14.68 29.21
N CYS A 9 6.30 -13.53 28.70
CA CYS A 9 6.82 -13.03 27.40
C CYS A 9 7.89 -11.91 27.50
N THR A 10 7.91 -11.10 28.56
CA THR A 10 8.93 -10.02 28.69
C THR A 10 10.27 -10.55 29.23
N GLY A 11 10.24 -11.39 30.27
CA GLY A 11 11.46 -11.96 30.86
C GLY A 11 12.19 -12.95 29.95
N CYS A 12 11.49 -13.66 29.07
CA CYS A 12 12.11 -14.58 28.09
C CYS A 12 12.82 -13.83 26.96
N ALA A 13 12.24 -12.72 26.46
CA ALA A 13 12.85 -11.92 25.41
C ALA A 13 14.14 -11.23 25.90
N GLU A 14 14.15 -10.68 27.11
CA GLU A 14 15.35 -10.07 27.69
C GLU A 14 16.45 -11.10 27.97
N ARG A 15 16.10 -12.31 28.42
CA ARG A 15 17.06 -13.41 28.60
C ARG A 15 17.62 -13.91 27.27
N LEU A 16 16.80 -14.02 26.24
CA LEU A 16 17.25 -14.38 24.88
C LEU A 16 18.19 -13.31 24.30
N ILE A 17 17.84 -12.02 24.40
CA ILE A 17 18.68 -10.92 23.91
C ILE A 17 20.01 -10.84 24.69
N SER A 18 19.98 -11.04 26.01
CA SER A 18 21.19 -11.11 26.84
C SER A 18 22.06 -12.33 26.51
N PHE A 19 21.44 -13.48 26.25
CA PHE A 19 22.12 -14.69 25.82
C PHE A 19 22.76 -14.53 24.43
N PHE A 20 22.07 -13.90 23.47
CA PHE A 20 22.61 -13.58 22.15
C PHE A 20 23.76 -12.57 22.22
N ARG A 21 23.65 -11.52 23.04
CA ARG A 21 24.71 -10.53 23.22
C ARG A 21 25.97 -11.14 23.82
N THR A 22 25.84 -11.91 24.90
CA THR A 22 27.00 -12.46 25.61
C THR A 22 27.69 -13.56 24.80
N THR A 23 26.91 -14.43 24.14
CA THR A 23 27.45 -15.59 23.40
C THR A 23 28.05 -15.19 22.05
N ALA A 24 27.43 -14.24 21.33
CA ALA A 24 27.97 -13.73 20.07
C ALA A 24 29.29 -12.96 20.29
N ILE A 25 29.40 -12.14 21.35
CA ILE A 25 30.62 -11.41 21.66
C ILE A 25 31.76 -12.36 22.06
N PHE A 26 31.47 -13.42 22.83
CA PHE A 26 32.48 -14.36 23.29
C PHE A 26 33.01 -15.24 22.15
N GLN A 27 32.13 -15.74 21.28
CA GLN A 27 32.54 -16.62 20.17
C GLN A 27 33.22 -15.87 19.02
N THR A 28 32.84 -14.60 18.78
CA THR A 28 33.52 -13.77 17.77
C THR A 28 34.95 -13.47 18.18
N LYS A 29 35.21 -13.24 19.47
CA LYS A 29 36.60 -13.08 20.00
C LYS A 29 37.42 -14.36 19.90
N GLN A 30 36.80 -15.54 20.01
CA GLN A 30 37.48 -16.83 19.95
C GLN A 30 37.77 -17.29 18.51
N ALA A 31 36.85 -17.01 17.57
CA ALA A 31 37.03 -17.22 16.13
C ALA A 31 38.16 -16.34 15.55
N PHE A 32 38.23 -15.08 15.99
CA PHE A 32 39.28 -14.14 15.58
C PHE A 32 40.69 -14.56 16.04
N ARG A 33 40.81 -15.23 17.19
CA ARG A 33 42.10 -15.74 17.71
C ARG A 33 42.57 -17.06 17.09
N SER A 34 41.68 -17.77 16.38
CA SER A 34 41.96 -19.13 15.88
C SER A 34 41.87 -19.27 14.35
N GLY A 35 41.66 -18.17 13.63
CA GLY A 35 41.69 -18.14 12.16
C GLY A 35 40.63 -18.98 11.46
N ARG A 36 39.55 -19.38 12.17
CA ARG A 36 38.47 -20.23 11.62
C ARG A 36 37.17 -19.44 11.44
N ASN A 37 36.50 -19.69 10.31
CA ASN A 37 35.19 -19.11 9.99
C ASN A 37 34.15 -19.46 11.07
N ALA A 38 33.59 -18.43 11.71
CA ALA A 38 32.67 -18.54 12.84
C ALA A 38 31.34 -19.25 12.51
N CYS A 39 30.98 -19.37 11.23
CA CYS A 39 29.71 -19.97 10.80
C CYS A 39 29.60 -21.48 11.11
N PHE A 40 30.70 -22.24 11.18
CA PHE A 40 30.60 -23.70 11.26
C PHE A 40 30.47 -24.27 12.68
N SER A 41 30.84 -23.53 13.73
CA SER A 41 30.73 -24.02 15.11
C SER A 41 29.33 -23.86 15.73
N PHE A 42 28.48 -23.03 15.13
CA PHE A 42 27.15 -22.71 15.65
C PHE A 42 26.17 -23.87 15.47
N CYS A 43 26.21 -24.57 14.33
CA CYS A 43 25.23 -25.62 14.00
C CYS A 43 25.36 -26.91 14.84
N ARG A 44 26.54 -27.25 15.40
CA ARG A 44 26.71 -28.53 16.12
C ARG A 44 26.28 -28.52 17.59
N ARG A 45 26.12 -27.36 18.23
CA ARG A 45 25.74 -27.29 19.66
C ARG A 45 24.26 -27.04 19.91
N ALA A 46 23.56 -26.37 18.98
CA ALA A 46 22.13 -26.09 19.13
C ALA A 46 21.26 -27.36 19.17
N ASP A 47 21.64 -28.40 18.42
CA ASP A 47 20.94 -29.71 18.41
C ASP A 47 21.01 -30.44 19.76
N SER A 48 22.02 -30.18 20.58
CA SER A 48 22.23 -30.90 21.85
C SER A 48 21.51 -30.32 23.07
N SER A 49 20.91 -29.13 22.94
CA SER A 49 20.32 -28.39 24.07
C SER A 49 18.79 -28.32 24.09
N CYS A 50 18.09 -28.86 23.09
CA CYS A 50 16.62 -28.83 23.01
C CYS A 50 16.05 -30.08 22.32
N PRO A 51 15.86 -31.21 23.04
CA PRO A 51 15.19 -32.36 22.48
C PRO A 51 13.68 -32.08 22.43
N GLY A 52 13.15 -31.73 21.25
CA GLY A 52 11.70 -31.57 21.05
C GLY A 52 11.24 -30.68 19.89
N LEU A 53 12.14 -29.98 19.19
CA LEU A 53 11.77 -29.16 18.03
C LEU A 53 12.14 -29.87 16.73
N THR A 54 11.15 -30.43 16.06
CA THR A 54 11.30 -31.01 14.72
C THR A 54 11.66 -29.94 13.69
N THR A 55 12.42 -30.36 12.69
CA THR A 55 13.44 -29.62 11.94
C THR A 55 13.02 -28.81 10.68
N PRO A 56 11.79 -28.28 10.46
CA PRO A 56 11.58 -27.37 9.31
C PRO A 56 11.60 -25.87 9.63
N SER A 57 11.35 -25.43 10.87
CA SER A 57 11.03 -24.02 11.15
C SER A 57 12.22 -23.06 11.24
N PHE A 58 13.47 -23.57 11.27
CA PHE A 58 14.67 -22.73 11.29
C PHE A 58 15.29 -22.50 9.90
N ALA A 59 14.95 -23.32 8.91
CA ALA A 59 15.54 -23.24 7.57
C ALA A 59 15.01 -22.06 6.74
N ILE A 60 13.82 -21.55 7.05
CA ILE A 60 13.16 -20.49 6.27
C ILE A 60 13.66 -19.09 6.65
N LEU A 61 14.20 -18.89 7.86
CA LEU A 61 14.81 -17.62 8.26
C LEU A 61 16.20 -17.38 7.65
N HIS A 62 16.78 -18.38 6.98
CA HIS A 62 18.21 -18.42 6.68
C HIS A 62 18.58 -17.91 5.28
N LYS A 63 17.61 -17.67 4.38
CA LYS A 63 17.87 -17.16 3.02
C LYS A 63 17.61 -15.66 2.86
N ASP A 64 16.62 -15.10 3.55
CA ASP A 64 16.20 -13.70 3.31
C ASP A 64 17.01 -12.66 4.10
N LEU A 65 17.87 -13.09 5.03
CA LEU A 65 18.69 -12.20 5.88
C LEU A 65 20.15 -12.07 5.44
N LEU A 66 20.58 -12.82 4.42
CA LEU A 66 21.97 -12.81 3.94
C LEU A 66 22.07 -12.16 2.55
N VAL A 67 22.02 -10.83 2.53
CA VAL A 67 22.64 -10.05 1.44
C VAL A 67 24.16 -10.18 1.61
N PRO A 68 24.93 -10.54 0.57
CA PRO A 68 26.37 -10.69 0.70
C PRO A 68 27.02 -9.31 0.79
N PHE A 69 27.35 -8.86 2.00
CA PHE A 69 28.19 -7.68 2.19
C PHE A 69 29.67 -8.08 2.15
N ASP A 70 30.42 -7.42 1.27
CA ASP A 70 31.88 -7.47 1.20
C ASP A 70 32.47 -6.94 2.51
N ILE A 71 32.96 -7.84 3.36
CA ILE A 71 33.72 -7.50 4.57
C ILE A 71 35.18 -7.30 4.15
N SER A 72 35.42 -6.28 3.33
CA SER A 72 36.81 -5.89 3.04
C SER A 72 37.45 -5.31 4.31
N PRO A 73 38.74 -5.59 4.57
CA PRO A 73 39.43 -5.16 5.80
C PRO A 73 39.43 -3.65 6.07
N LYS A 74 39.08 -2.83 5.07
CA LYS A 74 39.09 -1.37 5.15
C LYS A 74 37.96 -0.79 6.03
N LEU A 75 36.84 -1.50 6.22
CA LEU A 75 35.73 -0.99 7.05
C LEU A 75 35.97 -1.14 8.57
N VAL A 76 36.89 -2.02 8.97
CA VAL A 76 37.07 -2.41 10.38
C VAL A 76 37.99 -1.45 11.15
N GLN A 77 38.78 -0.62 10.45
CA GLN A 77 39.76 0.27 11.11
C GLN A 77 39.17 1.52 11.78
N LYS A 78 37.88 1.86 11.59
CA LYS A 78 37.28 3.09 12.13
C LYS A 78 36.02 2.87 12.98
N GLY A 79 35.97 1.83 13.82
CA GLY A 79 34.90 1.67 14.82
C GLY A 79 33.48 1.49 14.25
N GLY A 80 33.33 1.25 12.94
CA GLY A 80 32.03 1.18 12.24
C GLY A 80 31.18 -0.03 12.60
N PHE A 81 31.77 -1.09 13.15
CA PHE A 81 31.04 -2.32 13.49
C PHE A 81 30.01 -2.11 14.62
N LEU A 82 30.34 -1.25 15.60
CA LEU A 82 29.41 -0.90 16.69
C LEU A 82 28.27 0.00 16.21
N LEU A 83 28.54 0.91 15.28
CA LEU A 83 27.53 1.80 14.68
C LEU A 83 26.53 1.02 13.80
N ILE A 84 27.03 0.07 13.00
CA ILE A 84 26.18 -0.78 12.15
C ILE A 84 25.30 -1.68 13.02
N PHE A 85 25.86 -2.27 14.08
CA PHE A 85 25.11 -3.14 14.99
C PHE A 85 24.08 -2.35 15.82
N ASP A 86 24.40 -1.12 16.27
CA ASP A 86 23.46 -0.26 16.98
C ASP A 86 22.34 0.24 16.05
N CYS A 87 22.64 0.55 14.79
CA CYS A 87 21.64 0.94 13.79
C CYS A 87 20.70 -0.23 13.44
N LEU A 88 21.23 -1.44 13.29
CA LEU A 88 20.46 -2.66 13.07
C LEU A 88 19.56 -2.96 14.28
N CYS A 89 20.11 -2.85 15.50
CA CYS A 89 19.36 -3.03 16.74
C CYS A 89 18.26 -1.97 16.88
N ARG A 90 18.50 -0.70 16.54
CA ARG A 90 17.51 0.38 16.57
C ARG A 90 16.41 0.17 15.52
N ARG A 91 16.73 -0.29 14.31
CA ARG A 91 15.73 -0.63 13.28
C ARG A 91 14.89 -1.83 13.65
N ILE A 92 15.50 -2.88 14.22
CA ILE A 92 14.78 -4.04 14.75
C ILE A 92 13.92 -3.62 15.95
N HIS A 93 14.43 -2.79 16.86
CA HIS A 93 13.64 -2.24 17.96
C HIS A 93 12.48 -1.37 17.46
N ALA A 94 12.71 -0.50 16.47
CA ALA A 94 11.68 0.34 15.88
C ALA A 94 10.61 -0.50 15.17
N MET A 95 10.99 -1.54 14.43
CA MET A 95 10.06 -2.50 13.83
C MET A 95 9.29 -3.32 14.88
N ILE A 96 9.94 -3.76 15.95
CA ILE A 96 9.29 -4.50 17.04
C ILE A 96 8.35 -3.57 17.81
N ILE A 97 8.74 -2.32 18.08
CA ILE A 97 7.90 -1.30 18.71
C ILE A 97 6.75 -0.90 17.77
N TRP A 98 6.99 -0.79 16.47
CA TRP A 98 5.95 -0.50 15.46
C TRP A 98 4.94 -1.65 15.39
N LYS A 99 5.41 -2.90 15.26
CA LYS A 99 4.56 -4.10 15.36
C LYS A 99 3.88 -4.24 16.72
N SER A 100 4.51 -3.85 17.82
CA SER A 100 3.91 -3.97 19.17
C SER A 100 2.99 -2.82 19.55
N LYS A 101 3.16 -1.62 18.96
CA LYS A 101 2.27 -0.46 19.16
C LYS A 101 1.05 -0.52 18.25
N ILE A 102 1.16 -1.07 17.05
CA ILE A 102 0.02 -1.32 16.15
C ILE A 102 -0.70 -2.61 16.55
N GLY A 103 0.05 -3.69 16.81
CA GLY A 103 -0.51 -5.03 17.08
C GLY A 103 -1.16 -5.24 18.44
N LYS A 104 -1.40 -4.20 19.26
CA LYS A 104 -2.04 -4.37 20.58
C LYS A 104 -3.31 -3.56 20.83
N LYS A 105 -3.80 -2.74 19.88
CA LYS A 105 -5.10 -2.04 20.05
C LYS A 105 -5.96 -1.85 18.78
N GLY A 106 -5.53 -2.29 17.60
CA GLY A 106 -6.40 -2.40 16.41
C GLY A 106 -6.40 -3.85 15.95
N GLY A 107 -7.58 -4.47 15.84
CA GLY A 107 -7.68 -5.81 15.25
C GLY A 107 -7.17 -5.77 13.82
N PHE A 108 -6.38 -6.77 13.42
CA PHE A 108 -6.18 -7.05 12.00
C PHE A 108 -7.56 -7.32 11.37
N PHE A 109 -7.83 -6.72 10.21
CA PHE A 109 -8.99 -7.12 9.42
C PHE A 109 -8.76 -8.54 8.91
N MET A 110 -9.79 -9.37 8.90
CA MET A 110 -9.67 -10.78 8.49
C MET A 110 -9.99 -10.99 7.01
N ILE A 111 -10.20 -9.91 6.25
CA ILE A 111 -10.57 -9.96 4.85
C ILE A 111 -9.35 -9.88 3.91
N ARG A 112 -9.54 -10.40 2.71
CA ARG A 112 -8.62 -10.30 1.57
C ARG A 112 -9.24 -9.36 0.53
N SER A 113 -8.54 -8.31 0.15
CA SER A 113 -8.98 -7.40 -0.92
C SER A 113 -8.09 -7.49 -2.16
N ILE A 114 -8.65 -7.29 -3.34
CA ILE A 114 -7.86 -7.12 -4.57
C ILE A 114 -8.18 -5.79 -5.23
N SER A 115 -7.14 -5.02 -5.52
CA SER A 115 -7.26 -3.79 -6.32
C SER A 115 -6.90 -4.10 -7.77
N ILE A 116 -7.80 -3.79 -8.70
CA ILE A 116 -7.66 -4.13 -10.12
C ILE A 116 -7.60 -2.85 -10.92
N GLY A 117 -6.45 -2.47 -11.48
CA GLY A 117 -6.42 -1.24 -12.25
C GLY A 117 -5.09 -0.51 -12.38
N PHE A 118 -5.18 0.81 -12.30
CA PHE A 118 -4.14 1.74 -12.74
C PHE A 118 -3.00 1.96 -11.72
N ASN A 119 -1.79 2.21 -12.24
CA ASN A 119 -0.63 2.70 -11.50
C ASN A 119 0.05 3.85 -12.28
N THR A 120 0.67 4.80 -11.59
CA THR A 120 1.34 5.93 -12.22
C THR A 120 2.43 6.49 -11.34
N MET A 121 3.30 7.34 -11.90
CA MET A 121 4.19 8.18 -11.11
C MET A 121 3.64 9.60 -11.05
N ASP A 122 3.39 10.11 -9.86
CA ASP A 122 3.01 11.49 -9.62
C ASP A 122 4.28 12.35 -9.52
N VAL A 123 4.53 13.20 -10.51
CA VAL A 123 5.72 14.02 -10.62
C VAL A 123 5.51 15.36 -9.94
N TYR A 124 6.43 15.70 -9.05
CA TYR A 124 6.46 16.94 -8.29
C TYR A 124 7.73 17.68 -8.68
N ASP A 125 7.66 18.44 -9.78
CA ASP A 125 8.87 19.03 -10.37
C ASP A 125 9.54 20.06 -9.47
N PHE A 126 8.74 20.78 -8.69
CA PHE A 126 9.22 21.79 -7.72
C PHE A 126 10.09 21.20 -6.60
N VAL A 127 10.03 19.89 -6.36
CA VAL A 127 10.93 19.16 -5.43
C VAL A 127 11.74 18.06 -6.14
N LYS A 128 11.73 18.04 -7.47
CA LYS A 128 12.44 17.07 -8.33
C LYS A 128 12.28 15.61 -7.87
N THR A 129 11.06 15.27 -7.49
CA THR A 129 10.70 13.95 -6.96
C THR A 129 9.42 13.44 -7.61
N MET A 130 9.39 12.15 -7.94
CA MET A 130 8.20 11.47 -8.42
C MET A 130 7.72 10.47 -7.37
N TYR A 131 6.49 10.58 -6.90
CA TYR A 131 5.91 9.65 -5.94
C TYR A 131 5.14 8.54 -6.67
N PRO A 132 5.13 7.30 -6.16
CA PRO A 132 4.24 6.25 -6.61
C PRO A 132 2.78 6.68 -6.39
N GLY A 133 1.94 6.38 -7.38
CA GLY A 133 0.52 6.69 -7.34
C GLY A 133 -0.30 5.84 -8.29
N GLY A 134 -1.52 6.31 -8.53
CA GLY A 134 -2.56 5.57 -9.24
C GLY A 134 -3.46 4.89 -8.22
N ASN A 135 -4.77 5.09 -8.35
CA ASN A 135 -5.74 4.73 -7.33
C ASN A 135 -5.63 3.25 -6.92
N GLN A 136 -5.46 2.32 -7.86
CA GLN A 136 -5.42 0.90 -7.52
C GLN A 136 -4.09 0.46 -6.92
N LEU A 137 -2.98 1.11 -7.28
CA LEU A 137 -1.73 0.96 -6.53
C LEU A 137 -1.88 1.47 -5.09
N ASN A 138 -2.49 2.65 -4.93
CA ASN A 138 -2.73 3.27 -3.63
C ASN A 138 -3.61 2.38 -2.76
N THR A 139 -4.78 1.97 -3.24
CA THR A 139 -5.73 1.13 -2.50
C THR A 139 -5.16 -0.25 -2.16
N ALA A 140 -4.33 -0.85 -3.02
CA ALA A 140 -3.67 -2.12 -2.70
C ALA A 140 -2.75 -1.99 -1.47
N ILE A 141 -2.00 -0.88 -1.39
CA ILE A 141 -1.10 -0.58 -0.27
C ILE A 141 -1.91 -0.17 0.97
N TYR A 142 -2.93 0.66 0.80
CA TYR A 142 -3.78 1.12 1.90
C TYR A 142 -4.53 -0.03 2.55
N ALA A 143 -4.95 -1.06 1.80
CA ALA A 143 -5.54 -2.26 2.38
C ALA A 143 -4.56 -2.96 3.35
N LYS A 144 -3.28 -3.10 2.99
CA LYS A 144 -2.23 -3.63 3.90
C LYS A 144 -2.05 -2.75 5.12
N TRP A 145 -2.01 -1.43 4.94
CA TRP A 145 -1.84 -0.47 6.03
C TRP A 145 -3.05 -0.40 6.97
N ALA A 146 -4.25 -0.65 6.43
CA ALA A 146 -5.47 -0.80 7.20
C ALA A 146 -5.46 -2.12 8.00
N GLY A 147 -4.73 -3.14 7.53
CA GLY A 147 -4.54 -4.42 8.20
C GLY A 147 -5.24 -5.61 7.52
N ALA A 148 -5.74 -5.43 6.29
CA ALA A 148 -6.25 -6.51 5.45
C ALA A 148 -5.11 -7.20 4.70
N ASP A 149 -5.35 -8.42 4.22
CA ASP A 149 -4.52 -9.00 3.16
C ASP A 149 -4.90 -8.37 1.82
N SER A 150 -3.93 -8.17 0.92
CA SER A 150 -4.20 -7.50 -0.35
C SER A 150 -3.37 -8.02 -1.52
N ALA A 151 -3.99 -7.92 -2.69
CA ALA A 151 -3.38 -8.15 -3.99
C ALA A 151 -3.60 -6.96 -4.93
N TYR A 152 -2.75 -6.87 -5.94
CA TYR A 152 -2.90 -5.94 -7.05
C TYR A 152 -2.92 -6.72 -8.37
N LEU A 153 -3.85 -6.36 -9.26
CA LEU A 153 -3.93 -6.86 -10.62
C LEU A 153 -3.91 -5.66 -11.56
N GLY A 154 -2.86 -5.57 -12.36
CA GLY A 154 -2.72 -4.51 -13.34
C GLY A 154 -1.49 -4.73 -14.20
N TYR A 155 -1.23 -3.75 -15.05
CA TYR A 155 -0.10 -3.78 -15.97
C TYR A 155 0.99 -2.83 -15.48
N PHE A 156 2.23 -3.30 -15.43
CA PHE A 156 3.40 -2.45 -15.25
C PHE A 156 4.07 -2.19 -16.59
N SER A 157 4.71 -1.03 -16.73
CA SER A 157 5.72 -0.82 -17.77
C SER A 157 7.05 -1.49 -17.41
N ASP A 158 7.88 -1.77 -18.41
CA ASP A 158 9.23 -2.32 -18.23
C ASP A 158 10.34 -1.26 -18.03
N ASP A 159 9.97 0.02 -18.08
CA ASP A 159 10.83 1.15 -17.74
C ASP A 159 11.14 1.23 -16.23
N VAL A 160 12.00 2.17 -15.83
CA VAL A 160 12.42 2.31 -14.42
C VAL A 160 11.27 2.65 -13.48
N ARG A 161 10.27 3.39 -13.98
CA ARG A 161 9.12 3.84 -13.19
C ARG A 161 8.20 2.67 -12.89
N GLY A 162 7.89 1.84 -13.90
CA GLY A 162 7.14 0.60 -13.71
C GLY A 162 7.83 -0.35 -12.75
N LYS A 163 9.16 -0.50 -12.86
CA LYS A 163 9.97 -1.27 -11.91
C LYS A 163 9.90 -0.72 -10.48
N HIS A 164 9.94 0.60 -10.32
CA HIS A 164 9.80 1.25 -9.01
C HIS A 164 8.42 1.03 -8.40
N LEU A 165 7.34 1.23 -9.18
CA LEU A 165 5.97 0.99 -8.74
C LEU A 165 5.77 -0.46 -8.28
N LYS A 166 6.29 -1.42 -9.05
CA LYS A 166 6.26 -2.84 -8.68
C LYS A 166 7.02 -3.10 -7.37
N TRP A 167 8.21 -2.55 -7.22
CA TRP A 167 9.01 -2.67 -6.00
C TRP A 167 8.29 -2.09 -4.77
N VAL A 168 7.60 -0.96 -4.90
CA VAL A 168 6.84 -0.35 -3.78
C VAL A 168 5.71 -1.27 -3.33
N LEU A 169 5.00 -1.93 -4.25
CA LEU A 169 3.97 -2.91 -3.91
C LEU A 169 4.57 -4.15 -3.22
N GLU A 170 5.67 -4.70 -3.76
CA GLU A 170 6.38 -5.84 -3.15
C GLU A 170 6.88 -5.51 -1.73
N LYS A 171 7.45 -4.31 -1.53
CA LYS A 171 7.90 -3.79 -0.23
C LYS A 171 6.77 -3.73 0.79
N ASN A 172 5.56 -3.38 0.36
CA ASN A 172 4.36 -3.33 1.20
C ASN A 172 3.68 -4.70 1.36
N GLY A 173 4.24 -5.76 0.77
CA GLY A 173 3.77 -7.13 0.91
C GLY A 173 2.49 -7.40 0.13
N VAL A 174 2.18 -6.62 -0.90
CA VAL A 174 1.03 -6.83 -1.79
C VAL A 174 1.29 -8.03 -2.71
N ASP A 175 0.30 -8.91 -2.87
CA ASP A 175 0.39 -10.03 -3.80
C ASP A 175 0.27 -9.54 -5.25
N LEU A 176 1.23 -9.91 -6.09
CA LEU A 176 1.35 -9.52 -7.49
C LEU A 176 1.21 -10.70 -8.47
N ALA A 177 0.68 -11.85 -8.01
CA ALA A 177 0.66 -13.10 -8.78
C ALA A 177 0.02 -12.98 -10.18
N ARG A 178 -0.95 -12.07 -10.36
CA ARG A 178 -1.67 -11.85 -11.63
C ARG A 178 -1.30 -10.53 -12.34
N CYS A 179 -0.25 -9.86 -11.90
CA CYS A 179 0.26 -8.68 -12.60
C CYS A 179 0.99 -9.05 -13.89
N LYS A 180 0.88 -8.21 -14.92
CA LYS A 180 1.63 -8.37 -16.19
C LYS A 180 2.59 -7.20 -16.38
N VAL A 181 3.69 -7.43 -17.08
CA VAL A 181 4.63 -6.36 -17.49
C VAL A 181 4.52 -6.21 -19.00
N LEU A 182 4.27 -4.97 -19.45
CA LEU A 182 4.16 -4.59 -20.84
C LEU A 182 5.39 -3.79 -21.26
N HIS A 183 5.80 -3.96 -22.51
CA HIS A 183 6.89 -3.18 -23.07
C HIS A 183 6.44 -1.74 -23.34
N GLY A 184 7.16 -0.77 -22.78
CA GLY A 184 6.95 0.64 -23.04
C GLY A 184 7.00 1.50 -21.78
N GLN A 185 6.47 2.72 -21.87
CA GLN A 185 6.66 3.72 -20.82
C GLN A 185 5.55 3.72 -19.78
N CYS A 186 5.89 4.02 -18.54
CA CYS A 186 4.95 4.22 -17.45
C CYS A 186 4.15 5.52 -17.65
N SER A 187 2.88 5.49 -17.26
CA SER A 187 2.11 6.70 -17.03
C SER A 187 2.75 7.62 -16.00
N TYR A 188 2.52 8.92 -16.16
CA TYR A 188 2.80 9.88 -15.11
C TYR A 188 1.74 10.98 -15.06
N ALA A 189 1.55 11.53 -13.86
CA ALA A 189 0.70 12.67 -13.58
C ALA A 189 1.58 13.80 -13.05
N MET A 190 1.49 14.99 -13.65
CA MET A 190 2.36 16.11 -13.31
C MET A 190 1.65 17.08 -12.39
N THR A 191 2.29 17.44 -11.29
CA THR A 191 1.87 18.55 -10.44
C THR A 191 2.94 19.62 -10.36
N THR A 192 2.49 20.87 -10.47
CA THR A 192 3.33 22.06 -10.40
C THR A 192 2.81 23.00 -9.31
N LEU A 193 3.52 24.10 -9.08
CA LEU A 193 3.06 25.18 -8.21
C LEU A 193 2.62 26.36 -9.07
N VAL A 194 1.38 26.82 -8.87
CA VAL A 194 0.86 28.10 -9.37
C VAL A 194 0.54 28.94 -8.14
N ASP A 195 1.21 30.10 -8.02
CA ASP A 195 1.09 31.01 -6.87
C ASP A 195 1.34 30.34 -5.50
N GLY A 196 2.28 29.39 -5.47
CA GLY A 196 2.60 28.62 -4.26
C GLY A 196 1.58 27.52 -3.93
N ASN A 197 0.49 27.41 -4.71
CA ASN A 197 -0.49 26.35 -4.58
C ASN A 197 -0.21 25.23 -5.59
N ARG A 198 -0.36 24.00 -5.13
CA ARG A 198 -0.22 22.83 -6.00
C ARG A 198 -1.36 22.80 -7.02
N THR A 199 -1.01 22.67 -8.29
CA THR A 199 -1.96 22.53 -9.40
C THR A 199 -1.58 21.34 -10.27
N PHE A 200 -2.61 20.68 -10.80
CA PHE A 200 -2.43 19.63 -11.77
C PHE A 200 -2.02 20.25 -13.12
N HIS A 201 -0.86 19.85 -13.65
CA HIS A 201 -0.33 20.40 -14.89
C HIS A 201 -0.72 19.55 -16.11
N GLY A 202 -0.76 18.23 -15.97
CA GLY A 202 -1.12 17.33 -17.06
C GLY A 202 -0.83 15.87 -16.77
N THR A 203 -1.44 14.97 -17.55
CA THR A 203 -1.16 13.53 -17.51
C THR A 203 -0.46 13.13 -18.80
N ARG A 204 0.37 12.09 -18.75
CA ARG A 204 0.70 11.28 -19.92
C ARG A 204 0.34 9.83 -19.64
N LYS A 205 -0.45 9.24 -20.54
CA LYS A 205 -0.81 7.83 -20.49
C LYS A 205 0.34 7.00 -21.05
N GLY A 206 0.89 6.12 -20.22
CA GLY A 206 1.82 5.08 -20.59
C GLY A 206 1.09 3.80 -21.03
N VAL A 207 1.87 2.76 -21.34
CA VAL A 207 1.32 1.48 -21.84
C VAL A 207 0.39 0.82 -20.85
N ASN A 208 0.63 1.04 -19.56
CA ASN A 208 -0.18 0.57 -18.45
C ASN A 208 -1.56 1.28 -18.32
N ALA A 209 -1.72 2.49 -18.85
CA ALA A 209 -3.03 3.16 -18.95
C ALA A 209 -3.71 2.94 -20.30
N MET A 210 -2.93 2.87 -21.39
CA MET A 210 -3.47 2.78 -22.74
C MET A 210 -3.96 1.37 -23.09
N THR A 211 -3.45 0.34 -22.42
CA THR A 211 -3.83 -1.05 -22.68
C THR A 211 -4.98 -1.44 -21.76
N PRO A 212 -6.18 -1.77 -22.29
CA PRO A 212 -7.30 -2.22 -21.46
C PRO A 212 -6.98 -3.49 -20.70
N ILE A 213 -7.43 -3.59 -19.45
CA ILE A 213 -7.36 -4.82 -18.69
C ILE A 213 -8.45 -5.75 -19.21
N VAL A 214 -8.07 -6.97 -19.60
CA VAL A 214 -8.99 -8.02 -20.05
C VAL A 214 -8.77 -9.22 -19.15
N LEU A 215 -9.81 -9.60 -18.40
CA LEU A 215 -9.74 -10.67 -17.42
C LEU A 215 -9.98 -12.02 -18.09
N ASP A 216 -9.02 -12.93 -17.93
CA ASP A 216 -9.15 -14.32 -18.36
C ASP A 216 -9.76 -15.21 -17.25
N GLN A 217 -9.97 -16.49 -17.54
CA GLN A 217 -10.59 -17.42 -16.59
C GLN A 217 -9.74 -17.66 -15.34
N GLU A 218 -8.41 -17.57 -15.44
CA GLU A 218 -7.53 -17.71 -14.29
C GLU A 218 -7.54 -16.44 -13.43
N ASP A 219 -7.62 -15.27 -14.05
CA ASP A 219 -7.82 -13.99 -13.35
C ASP A 219 -9.14 -14.04 -12.56
N LEU A 220 -10.25 -14.44 -13.19
CA LEU A 220 -11.55 -14.55 -12.52
C LEU A 220 -11.55 -15.58 -11.39
N ALA A 221 -10.91 -16.74 -11.59
CA ALA A 221 -10.75 -17.75 -10.54
C ALA A 221 -9.91 -17.24 -9.36
N TYR A 222 -8.87 -16.44 -9.64
CA TYR A 222 -8.05 -15.81 -8.63
C TYR A 222 -8.83 -14.73 -7.86
N ILE A 223 -9.53 -13.84 -8.56
CA ILE A 223 -10.39 -12.79 -7.98
C ILE A 223 -11.46 -13.41 -7.08
N LYS A 224 -12.04 -14.57 -7.48
CA LYS A 224 -13.04 -15.30 -6.68
C LYS A 224 -12.57 -15.68 -5.26
N GLY A 225 -11.26 -15.71 -5.02
CA GLY A 225 -10.68 -16.01 -3.71
C GLY A 225 -10.61 -14.83 -2.73
N PHE A 226 -11.08 -13.64 -3.13
CA PHE A 226 -11.06 -12.42 -2.33
C PHE A 226 -12.46 -12.08 -1.79
N ASP A 227 -12.50 -11.29 -0.72
CA ASP A 227 -13.74 -10.84 -0.06
C ASP A 227 -14.20 -9.47 -0.56
N LEU A 228 -13.33 -8.74 -1.26
CA LEU A 228 -13.57 -7.39 -1.75
C LEU A 228 -12.73 -7.11 -2.99
N VAL A 229 -13.36 -6.55 -4.02
CA VAL A 229 -12.67 -6.00 -5.20
C VAL A 229 -12.76 -4.47 -5.17
N ILE A 230 -11.69 -3.77 -5.54
CA ILE A 230 -11.63 -2.31 -5.61
C ILE A 230 -11.07 -1.88 -6.98
N SER A 231 -11.77 -1.00 -7.68
CA SER A 231 -11.34 -0.40 -8.95
C SER A 231 -11.84 1.04 -9.07
N ASP A 232 -11.49 1.73 -10.16
CA ASP A 232 -11.92 3.10 -10.44
C ASP A 232 -12.16 3.35 -11.94
N CYS A 233 -12.60 4.57 -12.25
CA CYS A 233 -12.77 5.08 -13.61
C CYS A 233 -11.48 5.31 -14.41
N TYR A 234 -10.30 5.28 -13.78
CA TYR A 234 -9.00 5.50 -14.44
C TYR A 234 -8.32 4.19 -14.86
N SER A 235 -8.83 3.06 -14.39
CA SER A 235 -8.28 1.71 -14.57
C SER A 235 -8.40 1.11 -15.96
N ASN A 236 -9.07 1.81 -16.89
CA ASN A 236 -9.32 1.34 -18.25
C ASN A 236 -9.94 -0.07 -18.26
N LEU A 237 -10.83 -0.31 -17.30
CA LEU A 237 -11.59 -1.54 -17.14
C LEU A 237 -12.96 -1.29 -17.78
N ASP A 238 -13.23 -1.98 -18.89
CA ASP A 238 -14.49 -1.84 -19.60
C ASP A 238 -15.67 -2.35 -18.75
N VAL A 239 -16.87 -1.81 -19.00
CA VAL A 239 -18.09 -2.23 -18.29
C VAL A 239 -18.32 -3.74 -18.38
N THR A 240 -17.94 -4.38 -19.49
CA THR A 240 -18.05 -5.84 -19.65
C THR A 240 -17.13 -6.61 -18.72
N GLU A 241 -15.94 -6.08 -18.40
CA GLU A 241 -15.02 -6.69 -17.43
C GLU A 241 -15.52 -6.46 -16.00
N ILE A 242 -16.13 -5.30 -15.74
CA ILE A 242 -16.81 -5.00 -14.48
C ILE A 242 -17.99 -5.95 -14.24
N GLN A 243 -18.80 -6.24 -15.26
CA GLN A 243 -19.86 -7.24 -15.17
C GLN A 243 -19.31 -8.63 -14.83
N LYS A 244 -18.19 -9.06 -15.44
CA LYS A 244 -17.55 -10.34 -15.09
C LYS A 244 -17.14 -10.40 -13.61
N ILE A 245 -16.65 -9.30 -13.05
CA ILE A 245 -16.32 -9.22 -11.61
C ILE A 245 -17.60 -9.33 -10.77
N ASN A 246 -18.65 -8.60 -11.14
CA ASN A 246 -19.94 -8.64 -10.45
C ASN A 246 -20.56 -10.05 -10.45
N ASP A 247 -20.45 -10.78 -11.56
CA ASP A 247 -20.94 -12.17 -11.70
C ASP A 247 -20.26 -13.15 -10.74
N LEU A 248 -19.11 -12.80 -10.15
CA LEU A 248 -18.45 -13.62 -9.12
C LEU A 248 -19.18 -13.56 -7.77
N GLY A 249 -20.07 -12.59 -7.55
CA GLY A 249 -20.82 -12.40 -6.31
C GLY A 249 -19.98 -11.85 -5.15
N ILE A 250 -18.83 -11.23 -5.45
CA ILE A 250 -17.96 -10.57 -4.48
C ILE A 250 -18.33 -9.09 -4.42
N PRO A 251 -18.39 -8.47 -3.21
CA PRO A 251 -18.54 -7.03 -3.09
C PRO A 251 -17.55 -6.26 -3.97
N PHE A 252 -18.08 -5.41 -4.85
CA PHE A 252 -17.26 -4.57 -5.74
C PHE A 252 -17.38 -3.09 -5.37
N ALA A 253 -16.26 -2.50 -4.94
CA ALA A 253 -16.11 -1.07 -4.73
C ALA A 253 -15.57 -0.40 -5.99
N TYR A 254 -16.24 0.65 -6.44
CA TYR A 254 -15.84 1.41 -7.61
C TYR A 254 -15.85 2.90 -7.34
N ASP A 255 -14.71 3.54 -7.62
CA ASP A 255 -14.53 4.98 -7.50
C ASP A 255 -14.70 5.67 -8.84
N PHE A 256 -15.74 6.46 -8.98
CA PHE A 256 -15.97 7.28 -10.18
C PHE A 256 -15.22 8.61 -10.13
N SER A 257 -14.56 8.94 -9.02
CA SER A 257 -13.86 10.22 -8.85
C SER A 257 -14.80 11.39 -9.21
N GLU A 258 -14.32 12.32 -10.03
CA GLU A 258 -15.09 13.43 -10.64
C GLU A 258 -15.57 13.08 -12.07
N GLU A 259 -15.24 11.88 -12.57
CA GLU A 259 -15.44 11.44 -13.96
C GLU A 259 -16.77 10.69 -14.14
N PHE A 260 -17.87 11.30 -13.73
CA PHE A 260 -19.19 10.71 -13.88
C PHE A 260 -20.17 11.61 -14.61
N THR A 261 -20.93 10.99 -15.53
CA THR A 261 -22.15 11.53 -16.11
C THR A 261 -23.33 10.63 -15.74
N GLU A 262 -24.54 11.10 -15.98
CA GLU A 262 -25.74 10.30 -15.77
C GLU A 262 -25.72 8.99 -16.55
N ASP A 263 -25.17 8.99 -17.76
CA ASP A 263 -25.09 7.82 -18.63
C ASP A 263 -24.04 6.82 -18.13
N ILE A 264 -22.85 7.30 -17.74
CA ILE A 264 -21.81 6.46 -17.12
C ILE A 264 -22.35 5.80 -15.85
N LEU A 265 -23.07 6.55 -15.02
CA LEU A 265 -23.64 6.01 -13.78
C LEU A 265 -24.66 4.91 -14.09
N LYS A 266 -25.59 5.12 -15.03
CA LYS A 266 -26.58 4.09 -15.40
C LYS A 266 -25.96 2.84 -16.01
N GLU A 267 -24.86 2.99 -16.73
CA GLU A 267 -24.15 1.87 -17.36
C GLU A 267 -23.35 1.05 -16.33
N TYR A 268 -22.64 1.70 -15.40
CA TYR A 268 -21.70 1.01 -14.50
C TYR A 268 -22.33 0.60 -13.16
N CYS A 269 -23.20 1.44 -12.59
CA CYS A 269 -23.77 1.23 -11.26
C CYS A 269 -24.53 -0.10 -11.06
N PRO A 270 -25.21 -0.68 -12.08
CA PRO A 270 -25.83 -2.00 -11.94
C PRO A 270 -24.86 -3.13 -11.55
N HIS A 271 -23.56 -2.94 -11.77
CA HIS A 271 -22.52 -3.93 -11.55
C HIS A 271 -21.64 -3.63 -10.32
N VAL A 272 -21.95 -2.57 -9.57
CA VAL A 272 -21.14 -2.07 -8.44
C VAL A 272 -21.94 -2.17 -7.15
N ASP A 273 -21.32 -2.61 -6.05
CA ASP A 273 -21.95 -2.66 -4.73
C ASP A 273 -21.70 -1.39 -3.92
N TYR A 274 -20.46 -0.88 -3.93
CA TYR A 274 -20.04 0.32 -3.20
C TYR A 274 -19.58 1.38 -4.21
N CYS A 275 -20.39 2.42 -4.38
CA CYS A 275 -20.12 3.51 -5.31
C CYS A 275 -19.54 4.71 -4.57
N PHE A 276 -18.42 5.25 -5.06
CA PHE A 276 -17.78 6.45 -4.52
C PHE A 276 -17.74 7.55 -5.57
N LEU A 277 -18.12 8.76 -5.15
CA LEU A 277 -18.14 9.98 -5.95
C LEU A 277 -17.37 11.09 -5.22
N SER A 278 -16.61 11.89 -5.96
CA SER A 278 -16.12 13.18 -5.47
C SER A 278 -17.22 14.24 -5.64
N CYS A 279 -17.68 14.81 -4.52
CA CYS A 279 -18.82 15.73 -4.47
C CYS A 279 -18.45 17.18 -4.15
N ASN A 280 -17.17 17.55 -4.20
CA ASN A 280 -16.70 18.93 -3.91
C ASN A 280 -17.36 19.99 -4.81
N GLN A 281 -17.76 19.62 -6.02
CA GLN A 281 -18.33 20.51 -7.03
C GLN A 281 -19.83 20.24 -7.29
N GLN A 282 -20.49 19.43 -6.46
CA GLN A 282 -21.86 18.94 -6.70
C GLN A 282 -22.94 19.76 -5.97
N GLY A 283 -22.58 20.92 -5.42
CA GLY A 283 -23.48 21.82 -4.72
C GLY A 283 -23.56 21.54 -3.22
N GLY A 284 -24.65 22.02 -2.59
CA GLY A 284 -24.89 21.84 -1.17
C GLY A 284 -25.34 20.43 -0.78
N GLU A 285 -25.51 20.21 0.51
CA GLU A 285 -25.88 18.90 1.06
C GLU A 285 -27.17 18.33 0.47
N GLU A 286 -28.20 19.15 0.22
CA GLU A 286 -29.45 18.69 -0.39
C GLU A 286 -29.26 18.19 -1.83
N GLN A 287 -28.45 18.88 -2.64
CA GLN A 287 -28.12 18.45 -4.00
C GLN A 287 -27.35 17.13 -3.97
N ILE A 288 -26.43 16.97 -3.02
CA ILE A 288 -25.67 15.73 -2.85
C ILE A 288 -26.59 14.60 -2.38
N HIS A 289 -27.52 14.84 -1.45
CA HIS A 289 -28.54 13.84 -1.06
C HIS A 289 -29.38 13.38 -2.26
N ALA A 290 -29.81 14.31 -3.11
CA ALA A 290 -30.55 13.97 -4.33
C ALA A 290 -29.70 13.15 -5.32
N LEU A 291 -28.43 13.51 -5.49
CA LEU A 291 -27.48 12.75 -6.31
C LEU A 291 -27.30 11.31 -5.78
N LEU A 292 -26.97 11.13 -4.51
CA LEU A 292 -26.72 9.81 -3.94
C LEU A 292 -27.97 8.91 -3.97
N ARG A 293 -29.16 9.47 -3.73
CA ARG A 293 -30.43 8.73 -3.83
C ARG A 293 -30.69 8.24 -5.26
N ARG A 294 -30.42 9.09 -6.25
CA ARG A 294 -30.56 8.75 -7.67
C ARG A 294 -29.54 7.68 -8.07
N VAL A 295 -28.28 7.81 -7.67
CA VAL A 295 -27.24 6.81 -7.98
C VAL A 295 -27.54 5.46 -7.34
N HIS A 296 -28.04 5.44 -6.10
CA HIS A 296 -28.49 4.21 -5.44
C HIS A 296 -29.59 3.50 -6.25
N SER A 297 -30.50 4.25 -6.89
CA SER A 297 -31.55 3.67 -7.73
C SER A 297 -31.04 2.94 -8.97
N TYR A 298 -29.74 3.06 -9.30
CA TYR A 298 -29.10 2.37 -10.41
C TYR A 298 -28.44 1.04 -10.02
N GLY A 299 -28.38 0.69 -8.73
CA GLY A 299 -27.88 -0.62 -8.30
C GLY A 299 -27.06 -0.66 -7.00
N PRO A 300 -26.15 0.29 -6.72
CA PRO A 300 -25.22 0.18 -5.60
C PRO A 300 -25.95 0.19 -4.26
N LYS A 301 -25.55 -0.74 -3.39
CA LYS A 301 -26.09 -0.89 -2.03
C LYS A 301 -25.64 0.25 -1.13
N ILE A 302 -24.43 0.75 -1.36
CA ILE A 302 -23.86 1.89 -0.63
C ILE A 302 -23.38 2.91 -1.65
N VAL A 303 -23.81 4.15 -1.49
CA VAL A 303 -23.31 5.29 -2.28
C VAL A 303 -22.69 6.31 -1.35
N VAL A 304 -21.46 6.71 -1.67
CA VAL A 304 -20.66 7.64 -0.87
C VAL A 304 -20.31 8.86 -1.70
N GLY A 305 -20.63 10.04 -1.18
CA GLY A 305 -20.14 11.31 -1.70
C GLY A 305 -19.08 11.89 -0.76
N THR A 306 -17.83 11.98 -1.20
CA THR A 306 -16.75 12.63 -0.44
C THR A 306 -16.73 14.13 -0.73
N ARG A 307 -16.41 14.95 0.26
CA ARG A 307 -16.46 16.43 0.20
C ARG A 307 -15.20 17.08 0.80
N GLY A 308 -14.05 16.44 0.63
CA GLY A 308 -12.78 16.94 1.15
C GLY A 308 -12.82 17.27 2.65
N ALA A 309 -12.55 18.53 3.00
CA ALA A 309 -12.57 18.99 4.39
C ALA A 309 -13.97 18.98 5.05
N GLU A 310 -15.05 18.96 4.27
CA GLU A 310 -16.43 18.86 4.75
C GLU A 310 -16.86 17.42 5.10
N GLY A 311 -15.94 16.46 4.95
CA GLY A 311 -16.19 15.06 5.26
C GLY A 311 -16.89 14.33 4.12
N GLN A 312 -17.92 13.57 4.45
CA GLN A 312 -18.52 12.61 3.54
C GLN A 312 -19.99 12.39 3.86
N ILE A 313 -20.78 12.05 2.86
CA ILE A 313 -22.16 11.60 3.03
C ILE A 313 -22.25 10.17 2.51
N VAL A 314 -22.83 9.28 3.30
CA VAL A 314 -23.14 7.91 2.89
C VAL A 314 -24.66 7.74 2.83
N PHE A 315 -25.15 7.09 1.78
CA PHE A 315 -26.53 6.63 1.66
C PHE A 315 -26.55 5.11 1.54
N ASP A 316 -27.30 4.44 2.41
CA ASP A 316 -27.42 2.96 2.48
C ASP A 316 -28.70 2.41 1.86
N GLY A 317 -29.46 3.26 1.15
CA GLY A 317 -30.76 2.94 0.59
C GLY A 317 -31.93 3.30 1.51
N GLU A 318 -31.70 3.45 2.81
CA GLU A 318 -32.74 3.79 3.79
C GLU A 318 -32.54 5.20 4.34
N GLN A 319 -31.31 5.55 4.73
CA GLN A 319 -31.01 6.81 5.40
C GLN A 319 -29.64 7.38 5.01
N PHE A 320 -29.47 8.68 5.31
CA PHE A 320 -28.22 9.40 5.10
C PHE A 320 -27.40 9.46 6.37
N TYR A 321 -26.09 9.34 6.22
CA TYR A 321 -25.10 9.50 7.28
C TYR A 321 -24.14 10.60 6.88
N VAL A 322 -24.14 11.69 7.63
CA VAL A 322 -23.24 12.82 7.39
C VAL A 322 -22.05 12.71 8.35
N GLY A 323 -20.87 12.52 7.78
CA GLY A 323 -19.60 12.45 8.48
C GLY A 323 -18.86 13.78 8.44
N LYS A 324 -17.79 13.86 9.23
CA LYS A 324 -16.84 14.97 9.21
C LYS A 324 -15.46 14.44 8.84
N ALA A 325 -14.67 15.27 8.15
CA ALA A 325 -13.25 14.98 7.99
C ALA A 325 -12.57 14.87 9.36
N ALA A 326 -11.71 13.88 9.53
CA ALA A 326 -10.91 13.78 10.74
C ALA A 326 -9.80 14.86 10.72
N PRO A 327 -9.42 15.44 11.87
CA PRO A 327 -8.31 16.37 11.92
C PRO A 327 -7.01 15.76 11.40
N ALA A 328 -6.35 16.47 10.49
CA ALA A 328 -5.13 16.02 9.82
C ALA A 328 -4.01 17.05 9.98
N THR A 329 -2.77 16.56 10.10
CA THR A 329 -1.58 17.38 9.83
C THR A 329 -1.30 17.27 8.34
N VAL A 330 -1.68 18.30 7.57
CA VAL A 330 -1.63 18.25 6.10
C VAL A 330 -0.21 18.54 5.62
N VAL A 331 0.39 17.53 4.99
CA VAL A 331 1.63 17.58 4.21
C VAL A 331 1.28 17.58 2.73
N ASP A 332 0.42 16.64 2.31
CA ASP A 332 -0.05 16.49 0.94
C ASP A 332 -1.43 15.85 0.95
N THR A 333 -2.38 16.35 0.16
CA THR A 333 -3.73 15.78 0.08
C THR A 333 -3.86 14.66 -0.96
N MET A 334 -2.77 14.34 -1.68
CA MET A 334 -2.78 13.28 -2.68
C MET A 334 -3.15 11.92 -2.08
N GLY A 335 -4.04 11.19 -2.76
CA GLY A 335 -4.47 9.86 -2.32
C GLY A 335 -5.43 9.87 -1.12
N ALA A 336 -5.86 11.04 -0.61
CA ALA A 336 -6.83 11.11 0.48
C ALA A 336 -8.17 10.46 0.11
N GLY A 337 -8.66 10.69 -1.11
CA GLY A 337 -9.87 10.05 -1.64
C GLY A 337 -9.73 8.53 -1.73
N ASP A 338 -8.74 8.05 -2.48
CA ASP A 338 -8.40 6.63 -2.64
C ASP A 338 -8.29 5.92 -1.27
N SER A 339 -7.67 6.59 -0.31
CA SER A 339 -7.48 6.06 1.04
C SER A 339 -8.81 5.94 1.80
N PHE A 340 -9.71 6.92 1.67
CA PHE A 340 -11.05 6.84 2.24
C PHE A 340 -11.83 5.70 1.58
N THR A 341 -11.84 5.64 0.24
CA THR A 341 -12.51 4.60 -0.55
C THR A 341 -12.07 3.20 -0.08
N CYS A 342 -10.76 2.95 -0.07
CA CYS A 342 -10.22 1.66 0.36
C CYS A 342 -10.55 1.33 1.81
N SER A 343 -10.23 2.24 2.74
CA SER A 343 -10.37 1.95 4.17
C SER A 343 -11.82 1.87 4.61
N PHE A 344 -12.73 2.65 4.01
CA PHE A 344 -14.17 2.48 4.18
C PHE A 344 -14.61 1.11 3.68
N SER A 345 -14.28 0.73 2.44
CA SER A 345 -14.71 -0.56 1.88
C SER A 345 -14.18 -1.74 2.69
N VAL A 346 -12.91 -1.69 3.11
CA VAL A 346 -12.31 -2.73 3.96
C VAL A 346 -13.03 -2.84 5.30
N ALA A 347 -13.22 -1.71 6.00
CA ALA A 347 -13.88 -1.70 7.30
C ALA A 347 -15.35 -2.10 7.20
N TYR A 348 -16.05 -1.65 6.15
CA TYR A 348 -17.44 -2.00 5.91
C TYR A 348 -17.56 -3.50 5.65
N THR A 349 -16.74 -4.09 4.78
CA THR A 349 -16.79 -5.52 4.44
C THR A 349 -16.48 -6.42 5.64
N ASP A 350 -15.47 -6.09 6.46
CA ASP A 350 -15.08 -6.92 7.63
C ASP A 350 -16.01 -6.75 8.85
N SER A 351 -16.72 -5.61 8.96
CA SER A 351 -17.46 -5.26 10.17
C SER A 351 -18.51 -6.31 10.54
N LYS A 352 -18.49 -6.72 11.82
CA LYS A 352 -19.49 -7.61 12.44
C LYS A 352 -20.76 -6.87 12.86
N LYS A 353 -20.76 -5.54 12.79
CA LYS A 353 -21.93 -4.72 13.10
C LYS A 353 -22.90 -4.74 11.93
N ILE A 354 -24.15 -4.38 12.20
CA ILE A 354 -25.22 -4.34 11.20
C ILE A 354 -25.88 -2.96 11.14
N GLY A 355 -26.57 -2.69 10.02
CA GLY A 355 -27.29 -1.44 9.80
C GLY A 355 -26.41 -0.21 10.03
N SER A 356 -26.98 0.78 10.72
CA SER A 356 -26.35 2.08 10.95
C SER A 356 -25.01 2.05 11.69
N GLU A 357 -24.82 1.08 12.59
CA GLU A 357 -23.56 1.01 13.34
C GLU A 357 -22.39 0.58 12.45
N ARG A 358 -22.65 -0.31 11.49
CA ARG A 358 -21.69 -0.75 10.47
C ARG A 358 -21.23 0.44 9.62
N VAL A 359 -22.19 1.24 9.13
CA VAL A 359 -21.91 2.41 8.28
C VAL A 359 -21.07 3.43 9.04
N ARG A 360 -21.47 3.78 10.27
CA ARG A 360 -20.74 4.77 11.09
C ARG A 360 -19.33 4.32 11.44
N GLU A 361 -19.13 3.03 11.72
CA GLU A 361 -17.79 2.46 11.95
C GLU A 361 -16.89 2.60 10.73
N ALA A 362 -17.38 2.21 9.55
CA ALA A 362 -16.64 2.33 8.30
C ALA A 362 -16.32 3.80 7.96
N MET A 363 -17.27 4.72 8.16
CA MET A 363 -17.06 6.16 7.97
C MET A 363 -15.99 6.72 8.90
N ASP A 364 -16.03 6.39 10.19
CA ASP A 364 -15.07 6.88 11.18
C ASP A 364 -13.67 6.32 10.90
N PHE A 365 -13.57 5.03 10.57
CA PHE A 365 -12.31 4.41 10.20
C PHE A 365 -11.75 5.07 8.93
N GLY A 366 -12.58 5.23 7.89
CA GLY A 366 -12.20 5.83 6.63
C GLY A 366 -11.69 7.27 6.77
N ALA A 367 -12.42 8.10 7.51
CA ALA A 367 -12.03 9.49 7.74
C ALA A 367 -10.70 9.60 8.49
N LYS A 368 -10.49 8.77 9.53
CA LYS A 368 -9.24 8.74 10.30
C LYS A 368 -8.06 8.21 9.50
N PHE A 369 -8.30 7.26 8.60
CA PHE A 369 -7.28 6.73 7.72
C PHE A 369 -6.85 7.80 6.71
N ALA A 370 -7.81 8.44 6.05
CA ALA A 370 -7.55 9.53 5.10
C ALA A 370 -6.78 10.70 5.74
N ALA A 371 -7.16 11.10 6.95
CA ALA A 371 -6.43 12.13 7.69
C ALA A 371 -4.95 11.78 7.95
N LYS A 372 -4.61 10.49 8.09
CA LYS A 372 -3.21 10.05 8.23
C LYS A 372 -2.47 10.09 6.91
N ILE A 373 -3.12 9.71 5.81
CA ILE A 373 -2.53 9.78 4.46
C ILE A 373 -2.20 11.22 4.10
N CYS A 374 -3.06 12.17 4.49
CA CYS A 374 -2.78 13.59 4.31
C CYS A 374 -1.45 14.06 4.95
N GLY A 375 -0.86 13.29 5.87
CA GLY A 375 0.41 13.60 6.54
C GLY A 375 1.65 12.98 5.88
N ILE A 376 1.53 12.41 4.69
CA ILE A 376 2.62 11.75 3.95
C ILE A 376 2.87 12.53 2.64
N ASN A 377 4.08 12.51 2.10
CA ASN A 377 4.36 13.09 0.79
C ASN A 377 3.87 12.16 -0.33
N GLY A 378 3.15 12.72 -1.31
CA GLY A 378 2.45 11.91 -2.31
C GLY A 378 1.40 11.02 -1.65
N SER A 379 1.00 9.97 -2.36
CA SER A 379 -0.01 9.02 -1.86
C SER A 379 0.57 8.03 -0.83
N VAL A 380 1.72 7.43 -1.18
CA VAL A 380 2.29 6.30 -0.40
C VAL A 380 3.74 6.53 0.04
N GLY A 381 4.30 7.73 -0.16
CA GLY A 381 5.72 8.00 0.10
C GLY A 381 6.63 7.34 -0.93
N ASP A 382 7.82 6.89 -0.52
CA ASP A 382 8.77 6.15 -1.39
C ASP A 382 9.09 6.84 -2.74
N GLY A 383 9.24 8.17 -2.70
CA GLY A 383 9.51 8.98 -3.89
C GLY A 383 10.86 8.66 -4.55
N LEU A 384 10.86 8.73 -5.89
CA LEU A 384 12.01 8.62 -6.76
C LEU A 384 12.50 10.01 -7.18
N THR A 385 13.67 10.42 -6.69
CA THR A 385 14.30 11.69 -7.08
C THR A 385 14.91 11.62 -8.48
N TYR A 386 14.83 12.70 -9.25
CA TYR A 386 15.43 12.81 -10.58
C TYR A 386 16.21 14.12 -10.77
N GLU A 387 17.08 14.14 -11.78
CA GLU A 387 17.79 15.34 -12.25
C GLU A 387 17.28 15.68 -13.65
N GLY A 388 17.20 16.98 -13.97
CA GLY A 388 16.74 17.46 -15.28
C GLY A 388 15.61 18.49 -15.18
N ASN A 389 15.25 19.04 -16.33
CA ASN A 389 14.12 19.93 -16.47
C ASN A 389 12.85 19.13 -16.76
N LEU A 390 11.72 19.80 -16.58
CA LEU A 390 10.42 19.18 -16.77
C LEU A 390 10.27 18.69 -18.22
N GLU A 391 10.71 19.51 -19.18
CA GLU A 391 10.69 19.27 -20.62
C GLU A 391 11.49 18.04 -21.05
N ASP A 392 12.47 17.61 -20.25
CA ASP A 392 13.24 16.37 -20.49
C ASP A 392 12.37 15.11 -20.30
N LEU A 393 11.22 15.23 -19.62
CA LEU A 393 10.21 14.17 -19.51
C LEU A 393 9.25 14.14 -20.73
N TYR A 394 9.33 15.14 -21.63
CA TYR A 394 8.35 15.40 -22.70
C TYR A 394 8.84 15.18 -24.15
N SER A 395 10.14 14.95 -24.44
CA SER A 395 10.57 14.94 -25.86
C SER A 395 10.18 13.64 -26.59
N ASP A 396 9.36 13.77 -27.63
CA ASP A 396 8.86 12.67 -28.49
C ASP A 396 9.87 12.16 -29.54
N GLU A 397 11.10 12.69 -29.59
CA GLU A 397 12.14 12.30 -30.55
C GLU A 397 13.21 11.42 -29.88
N ASP A 398 13.30 10.17 -30.35
CA ASP A 398 14.43 9.23 -30.22
C ASP A 398 15.11 9.05 -28.85
N GLY A 399 14.74 7.95 -28.17
CA GLY A 399 15.67 7.22 -27.30
C GLY A 399 16.27 8.02 -26.15
N TYR A 400 15.44 8.29 -25.13
CA TYR A 400 15.80 9.01 -23.91
C TYR A 400 17.17 8.63 -23.34
N VAL A 401 18.08 9.60 -23.29
CA VAL A 401 19.31 9.50 -22.50
C VAL A 401 18.93 9.59 -21.03
N TYR A 402 18.70 8.42 -20.45
CA TYR A 402 18.66 8.22 -19.01
C TYR A 402 19.99 8.71 -18.43
N LYS A 403 20.00 9.79 -17.64
CA LYS A 403 21.10 9.98 -16.70
C LYS A 403 20.92 8.89 -15.64
N PRO A 404 21.87 7.93 -15.51
CA PRO A 404 21.74 6.83 -14.58
C PRO A 404 21.43 7.40 -13.21
N TYR A 405 20.33 6.91 -12.64
CA TYR A 405 20.04 6.95 -11.22
C TYR A 405 21.35 6.62 -10.49
N LYS A 406 22.02 7.64 -9.93
CA LYS A 406 23.38 7.53 -9.37
C LYS A 406 23.42 6.79 -8.02
N LYS A 407 22.33 6.12 -7.67
CA LYS A 407 22.16 5.40 -6.43
C LYS A 407 21.65 4.01 -6.78
N SER A 408 22.31 2.97 -6.31
CA SER A 408 21.70 1.66 -6.34
C SER A 408 20.39 1.68 -5.54
N LEU A 409 19.43 0.79 -5.82
CA LEU A 409 18.23 0.62 -4.99
C LEU A 409 18.58 0.47 -3.48
N GLY A 410 19.77 -0.05 -3.18
CA GLY A 410 20.32 -0.15 -1.81
C GLY A 410 20.74 1.18 -1.18
N ASP A 411 21.11 2.19 -1.96
CA ASP A 411 21.54 3.51 -1.46
C ASP A 411 20.36 4.39 -1.02
N VAL A 412 19.14 4.03 -1.41
CA VAL A 412 17.88 4.66 -0.97
C VAL A 412 17.52 4.22 0.46
N GLN A 413 17.96 3.04 0.88
CA GLN A 413 17.62 2.46 2.18
C GLN A 413 18.51 2.94 3.35
N ALA A 414 19.52 3.78 3.09
CA ALA A 414 20.58 4.10 4.04
C ALA A 414 20.62 5.55 4.55
N LYS A 415 19.55 6.35 4.37
CA LYS A 415 19.41 7.64 5.08
C LYS A 415 18.28 7.63 6.08
#